data_AF-A0A9J6BTM5-F1
#
_entry.id   AF-A0A9J6BTM5-F1
#
_cell.length_a   1.000
_cell.length_b   1.000
_cell.length_c   1.000
_cell.angle_alpha   90.00
_cell.angle_beta   90.00
_cell.angle_gamma   90.00
#
_symmetry.space_group_name_H-M   'P 1'
#
loop_
_entity.id
_entity.type
_entity.pdbx_description
1 polymer ?
#
loop_
_entity_poly.entity_id
_entity_poly.type
_entity_poly.pdbx_seq_one_letter_code
_entity_poly.pdbx_strand_id
1 'polypeptide(L)'
;MLGSLTKACNRKETVSINSFVKKSRKWKEPFEQIDRKFKNFHDCNIVASQNLYSYVDKLGTVQGSTFDILDAVGSKANFTIYRQRTKEINNTQLGLIKHNNLVLLPHILCDINPYNNTIFHITTAFDHKKCTVMFTKGERYNSYEKLLLPFDVTTWSLLLLTFSIAFGVIFVVNHSTTKIQNVLYGRSIHFPAFNVLGTFFGISQTRLPVSNFPRVILMCFILFCLVIRTAYQGVFFELMAADLRKNVETTIEGLVKENYATFAEEKDICSDVFEKITEESRFKYKKIDVENDCANMKRILEKDTFIATEDLAKFCVLTCTKKFKLLDEPFITVHVAMKITRNHFMFHIINEVVEQLIPAGIPQHFVKIVEWDHQLKKEGLLNDNEELESFKLDDWAFGFQLWFACLGVSTIVFIFEILHWPKIKETWIKKWKIKDEKKKNEKLKVKKIRVKPFKNEDIWDKNLDFEIWEIKD
;
A
#
# COMPACT_ATOMS: atom_id res chain seq x y z
N MET A 1 52.59 3.04 10.28
CA MET A 1 53.60 2.32 9.47
C MET A 1 53.19 2.34 8.00
N LEU A 2 53.37 3.47 7.31
CA LEU A 2 52.97 3.69 5.92
C LEU A 2 54.18 4.24 5.16
N GLY A 3 55.11 3.35 4.80
CA GLY A 3 56.27 3.68 3.98
C GLY A 3 56.40 2.61 2.90
N SER A 4 56.48 3.03 1.63
CA SER A 4 56.83 2.21 0.47
C SER A 4 55.76 1.19 -0.02
N LEU A 5 54.64 1.67 -0.58
CA LEU A 5 53.71 0.81 -1.35
C LEU A 5 53.60 1.15 -2.85
N THR A 6 54.56 1.89 -3.40
CA THR A 6 54.76 1.98 -4.86
C THR A 6 56.05 1.26 -5.25
N LYS A 7 56.06 -0.07 -5.15
CA LYS A 7 57.00 -0.84 -5.96
C LYS A 7 56.59 -0.61 -7.41
N ALA A 8 57.47 0.04 -8.17
CA ALA A 8 57.24 0.36 -9.58
C ALA A 8 56.91 -0.92 -10.36
N CYS A 9 55.93 -0.84 -11.28
CA CYS A 9 55.54 -1.97 -12.13
C CYS A 9 56.76 -2.64 -12.76
N ASN A 10 56.93 -3.94 -12.52
CA ASN A 10 58.04 -4.71 -13.08
C ASN A 10 57.75 -4.97 -14.57
N ARG A 11 58.63 -4.45 -15.43
CA ARG A 11 58.57 -4.47 -16.92
C ARG A 11 57.52 -3.56 -17.55
N LYS A 12 57.82 -2.26 -17.55
CA LYS A 12 57.35 -1.37 -18.61
C LYS A 12 58.18 -1.64 -19.87
N GLU A 13 57.67 -2.47 -20.79
CA GLU A 13 58.20 -2.43 -22.16
C GLU A 13 57.83 -1.08 -22.76
N THR A 14 58.79 -0.16 -22.75
CA THR A 14 58.63 1.15 -23.36
C THR A 14 58.59 0.97 -24.86
N VAL A 15 57.47 1.33 -25.48
CA VAL A 15 57.42 1.45 -26.94
C VAL A 15 58.13 2.75 -27.30
N SER A 16 59.17 2.68 -28.14
CA SER A 16 59.79 3.87 -28.70
C SER A 16 58.82 4.50 -29.71
N ILE A 17 57.96 5.39 -29.24
CA ILE A 17 56.96 6.08 -30.08
C ILE A 17 57.64 7.07 -31.03
N ASN A 18 58.66 7.79 -30.56
CA ASN A 18 59.33 8.82 -31.35
C ASN A 18 60.84 8.62 -31.34
N SER A 19 61.46 8.63 -32.53
CA SER A 19 62.91 8.66 -32.68
C SER A 19 63.34 9.98 -33.33
N PHE A 20 64.27 10.68 -32.70
CA PHE A 20 64.84 11.90 -33.27
C PHE A 20 65.96 11.53 -34.24
N VAL A 21 65.78 11.87 -35.52
CA VAL A 21 66.79 11.57 -36.53
C VAL A 21 67.81 12.71 -36.55
N LYS A 22 68.96 12.47 -35.90
CA LYS A 22 70.02 13.48 -35.72
C LYS A 22 70.51 14.11 -37.03
N LYS A 23 70.51 13.36 -38.13
CA LYS A 23 70.93 13.83 -39.46
C LYS A 23 69.95 14.82 -40.11
N SER A 24 68.64 14.64 -39.92
CA SER A 24 67.62 15.50 -40.53
C SER A 24 67.12 16.61 -39.60
N ARG A 25 67.54 16.60 -38.32
CA ARG A 25 67.00 17.46 -37.24
C ARG A 25 65.47 17.43 -37.15
N LYS A 26 64.85 16.34 -37.60
CA LYS A 26 63.40 16.13 -37.60
C LYS A 26 63.06 14.88 -36.79
N TRP A 27 61.92 14.93 -36.12
CA TRP A 27 61.32 13.72 -35.56
C TRP A 27 60.88 12.81 -36.71
N LYS A 28 61.12 11.51 -36.57
CA LYS A 28 60.83 10.52 -37.62
C LYS A 28 59.32 10.45 -37.92
N GLU A 29 58.50 10.69 -36.90
CA GLU A 29 57.05 10.80 -37.00
C GLU A 29 56.59 12.10 -36.31
N PRO A 30 55.69 12.88 -36.92
CA PRO A 30 55.19 14.12 -36.34
C PRO A 30 54.24 13.80 -35.19
N PHE A 31 54.73 13.88 -33.95
CA PHE A 31 53.95 13.82 -32.70
C PHE A 31 52.66 12.98 -32.78
N GLU A 32 52.77 11.68 -33.08
CA GLU A 32 51.65 10.80 -32.78
C GLU A 32 51.39 10.88 -31.26
N GLN A 33 50.12 11.10 -30.90
CA GLN A 33 49.71 11.26 -29.52
C GLN A 33 50.21 10.08 -28.67
N ILE A 34 50.59 10.42 -27.45
CA ILE A 34 51.33 9.62 -26.45
C ILE A 34 50.53 8.39 -25.93
N ASP A 35 49.55 7.90 -26.67
CA ASP A 35 48.46 7.12 -26.11
C ASP A 35 48.81 5.64 -25.88
N ARG A 36 49.97 5.17 -26.39
CA ARG A 36 50.41 3.76 -26.29
C ARG A 36 51.87 3.60 -25.83
N LYS A 37 52.27 4.29 -24.76
CA LYS A 37 53.64 4.18 -24.21
C LYS A 37 54.00 2.81 -23.62
N PHE A 38 53.01 2.00 -23.24
CA PHE A 38 53.22 0.73 -22.53
C PHE A 38 52.27 -0.34 -23.08
N LYS A 39 52.80 -1.55 -23.33
CA LYS A 39 52.01 -2.70 -23.82
C LYS A 39 51.62 -3.68 -22.72
N ASN A 40 52.12 -3.51 -21.49
CA ASN A 40 51.89 -4.46 -20.41
C ASN A 40 51.97 -3.77 -19.04
N PHE A 41 51.01 -4.07 -18.16
CA PHE A 41 50.91 -3.53 -16.80
C PHE A 41 51.02 -4.61 -15.72
N HIS A 42 51.62 -5.76 -16.03
CA HIS A 42 51.89 -6.79 -15.03
C HIS A 42 52.52 -6.18 -13.76
N ASP A 43 52.00 -6.59 -12.62
CA ASP A 43 52.40 -6.14 -11.27
C ASP A 43 52.19 -4.64 -10.98
N CYS A 44 51.39 -3.93 -11.79
CA CYS A 44 50.94 -2.58 -11.43
C CYS A 44 49.79 -2.65 -10.42
N ASN A 45 50.05 -2.24 -9.18
CA ASN A 45 49.00 -2.03 -8.19
C ASN A 45 48.29 -0.69 -8.44
N ILE A 46 47.02 -0.75 -8.83
CA ILE A 46 46.12 0.41 -8.93
C ILE A 46 45.33 0.53 -7.64
N VAL A 47 45.39 1.68 -6.99
CA VAL A 47 44.55 1.95 -5.82
C VAL A 47 43.17 2.40 -6.28
N ALA A 48 42.15 1.66 -5.87
CA ALA A 48 40.74 1.97 -6.11
C ALA A 48 40.03 2.30 -4.80
N SER A 49 39.28 3.40 -4.78
CA SER A 49 38.53 3.82 -3.59
C SER A 49 37.20 3.08 -3.47
N GLN A 50 36.77 2.85 -2.22
CA GLN A 50 35.41 2.44 -1.88
C GLN A 50 34.37 3.49 -2.31
N ASN A 51 33.17 3.02 -2.65
CA ASN A 51 32.00 3.78 -3.05
C ASN A 51 30.76 3.37 -2.19
N LEU A 52 29.70 4.20 -2.15
CA LEU A 52 28.47 3.96 -1.38
C LEU A 52 27.81 2.59 -1.65
N TYR A 53 27.97 2.04 -2.85
CA TYR A 53 27.31 0.80 -3.29
C TYR A 53 28.16 -0.46 -3.08
N SER A 54 29.25 -0.33 -2.35
CA SER A 54 30.12 -1.45 -2.02
C SER A 54 29.96 -1.82 -0.56
N TYR A 55 29.67 -3.10 -0.32
CA TYR A 55 29.51 -3.63 1.02
C TYR A 55 30.81 -4.26 1.49
N VAL A 56 30.98 -4.31 2.81
CA VAL A 56 32.10 -4.99 3.43
C VAL A 56 31.63 -6.40 3.78
N ASP A 57 32.24 -7.42 3.17
CA ASP A 57 31.98 -8.80 3.53
C ASP A 57 32.49 -9.10 4.95
N LYS A 58 32.07 -10.22 5.55
CA LYS A 58 32.48 -10.70 6.89
C LYS A 58 33.99 -10.76 7.06
N LEU A 59 34.73 -10.94 5.96
CA LEU A 59 36.20 -10.96 5.92
C LEU A 59 36.83 -9.56 5.94
N GLY A 60 36.04 -8.49 6.00
CA GLY A 60 36.52 -7.10 5.95
C GLY A 60 36.89 -6.62 4.55
N THR A 61 36.68 -7.44 3.52
CA THR A 61 36.94 -7.08 2.12
C THR A 61 35.77 -6.31 1.54
N VAL A 62 36.07 -5.18 0.89
CA VAL A 62 35.08 -4.40 0.14
C VAL A 62 34.71 -5.16 -1.14
N GLN A 63 33.42 -5.46 -1.33
CA GLN A 63 32.84 -6.14 -2.49
C GLN A 63 31.69 -5.32 -3.08
N GLY A 64 31.30 -5.63 -4.31
CA GLY A 64 30.18 -5.00 -5.01
C GLY A 64 30.35 -5.08 -6.52
N SER A 65 29.24 -4.97 -7.26
CA SER A 65 29.21 -5.10 -8.73
C SER A 65 30.23 -4.22 -9.45
N THR A 66 30.49 -3.03 -8.92
CA THR A 66 31.46 -2.08 -9.46
C THR A 66 32.91 -2.49 -9.25
N PHE A 67 33.21 -3.19 -8.15
CA PHE A 67 34.51 -3.80 -7.93
C PHE A 67 34.69 -5.06 -8.77
N ASP A 68 33.62 -5.82 -9.03
CA ASP A 68 33.68 -7.00 -9.90
C ASP A 68 33.95 -6.60 -11.37
N ILE A 69 33.31 -5.53 -11.84
CA ILE A 69 33.62 -4.93 -13.14
C ILE A 69 35.07 -4.43 -13.16
N LEU A 70 35.53 -3.79 -12.08
CA LEU A 70 36.90 -3.31 -12.00
C LEU A 70 37.91 -4.47 -12.04
N ASP A 71 37.65 -5.57 -11.34
CA ASP A 71 38.46 -6.78 -11.38
C ASP A 71 38.49 -7.38 -12.79
N ALA A 72 37.35 -7.38 -13.51
CA ALA A 72 37.29 -7.83 -14.90
C ALA A 72 38.14 -6.95 -15.82
N VAL A 73 38.11 -5.62 -15.61
CA VAL A 73 38.99 -4.69 -16.31
C VAL A 73 40.46 -4.98 -15.97
N GLY A 74 40.79 -5.16 -14.69
CA GLY A 74 42.15 -5.47 -14.22
C GLY A 74 42.68 -6.78 -14.79
N SER A 75 41.86 -7.83 -14.82
CA SER A 75 42.21 -9.12 -15.42
C SER A 75 42.44 -9.02 -16.92
N LYS A 76 41.69 -8.18 -17.65
CA LYS A 76 41.85 -8.01 -19.09
C LYS A 76 43.03 -7.12 -19.46
N ALA A 77 43.29 -6.09 -18.65
CA ALA A 77 44.39 -5.14 -18.83
C ALA A 77 45.68 -5.54 -18.08
N ASN A 78 45.68 -6.70 -17.42
CA ASN A 78 46.82 -7.29 -16.69
C ASN A 78 47.36 -6.43 -15.53
N PHE A 79 46.50 -5.77 -14.74
CA PHE A 79 46.90 -5.05 -13.53
C PHE A 79 46.18 -5.56 -12.28
N THR A 80 46.74 -5.29 -11.11
CA THR A 80 46.17 -5.67 -9.82
C THR A 80 45.50 -4.48 -9.15
N ILE A 81 44.34 -4.69 -8.53
CA ILE A 81 43.58 -3.64 -7.86
C ILE A 81 43.75 -3.77 -6.35
N TYR A 82 44.19 -2.68 -5.72
CA TYR A 82 44.22 -2.53 -4.28
C TYR A 82 43.02 -1.70 -3.83
N ARG A 83 42.08 -2.34 -3.12
CA ARG A 83 40.85 -1.70 -2.63
C ARG A 83 41.16 -0.96 -1.34
N GLN A 84 40.94 0.35 -1.32
CA GLN A 84 41.14 1.18 -0.14
C GLN A 84 39.83 1.81 0.31
N ARG A 85 39.49 1.66 1.58
CA ARG A 85 38.41 2.41 2.20
C ARG A 85 38.84 3.87 2.35
N THR A 86 38.03 4.76 1.80
CA THR A 86 38.19 6.18 1.97
C THR A 86 38.05 6.54 3.45
N LYS A 87 39.06 7.20 4.01
CA LYS A 87 38.90 7.94 5.26
C LYS A 87 38.75 9.40 4.88
N GLU A 88 37.59 9.97 5.18
CA GLU A 88 37.36 11.39 4.98
C GLU A 88 38.32 12.19 5.86
N ILE A 89 38.96 13.19 5.26
CA ILE A 89 39.72 14.21 5.98
C ILE A 89 39.07 15.54 5.59
N ASN A 90 38.35 16.15 6.54
CA ASN A 90 37.80 17.51 6.46
C ASN A 90 36.76 17.77 5.34
N ASN A 91 35.73 16.94 5.16
CA ASN A 91 34.53 17.21 4.34
C ASN A 91 34.78 17.73 2.91
N THR A 92 35.94 17.47 2.33
CA THR A 92 36.21 17.84 0.94
C THR A 92 36.27 16.57 0.10
N GLN A 93 35.59 16.58 -1.05
CA GLN A 93 35.79 15.57 -2.10
C GLN A 93 37.28 15.46 -2.52
N LEU A 94 38.10 16.45 -2.17
CA LEU A 94 39.57 16.47 -2.28
C LEU A 94 40.31 15.53 -1.31
N GLY A 95 39.69 15.02 -0.24
CA GLY A 95 40.31 14.02 0.65
C GLY A 95 40.71 12.74 -0.08
N LEU A 96 40.01 12.42 -1.16
CA LEU A 96 40.29 11.33 -2.11
C LEU A 96 41.58 11.54 -2.93
N ILE A 97 41.93 12.80 -3.22
CA ILE A 97 42.94 13.17 -4.22
C ILE A 97 44.24 13.62 -3.56
N LYS A 98 44.14 14.30 -2.40
CA LYS A 98 45.26 15.10 -1.89
C LYS A 98 46.34 14.30 -1.15
N HIS A 99 46.07 13.03 -0.78
CA HIS A 99 46.97 12.30 0.13
C HIS A 99 47.53 10.95 -0.32
N ASN A 100 46.98 10.29 -1.33
CA ASN A 100 47.53 9.02 -1.81
C ASN A 100 47.39 8.94 -3.32
N ASN A 101 48.28 8.19 -3.96
CA ASN A 101 48.30 7.80 -5.37
C ASN A 101 46.99 7.08 -5.81
N LEU A 102 45.85 7.75 -5.68
CA LEU A 102 44.53 7.23 -6.01
C LEU A 102 44.35 7.40 -7.51
N VAL A 103 44.26 6.28 -8.21
CA VAL A 103 44.30 6.25 -9.68
C VAL A 103 42.92 6.05 -10.27
N LEU A 104 42.00 5.41 -9.53
CA LEU A 104 40.73 4.98 -10.07
C LEU A 104 39.61 5.07 -9.03
N LEU A 105 38.50 5.69 -9.44
CA LEU A 105 37.26 5.74 -8.71
C LEU A 105 36.24 4.90 -9.47
N PRO A 106 36.08 3.61 -9.09
CA PRO A 106 35.04 2.79 -9.66
C PRO A 106 33.74 3.37 -9.14
N HIS A 107 32.90 3.85 -10.06
CA HIS A 107 31.57 4.34 -9.78
C HIS A 107 31.49 5.75 -9.22
N ILE A 108 31.39 6.69 -10.15
CA ILE A 108 30.62 7.89 -9.88
C ILE A 108 29.54 7.96 -10.95
N LEU A 109 28.29 8.02 -10.51
CA LEU A 109 27.17 8.51 -11.33
C LEU A 109 27.71 9.79 -11.96
N CYS A 110 27.81 9.89 -13.29
CA CYS A 110 28.47 11.02 -13.93
C CYS A 110 27.91 12.31 -13.37
N ASP A 111 28.70 12.96 -12.50
CA ASP A 111 28.28 14.20 -11.88
C ASP A 111 27.94 15.16 -13.01
N ILE A 112 26.72 15.68 -12.98
CA ILE A 112 26.34 16.84 -13.79
C ILE A 112 27.18 18.06 -13.38
N ASN A 113 27.97 17.95 -12.30
CA ASN A 113 28.88 18.98 -11.86
C ASN A 113 30.08 19.14 -12.83
N PRO A 114 30.13 20.22 -13.64
CA PRO A 114 31.19 20.45 -14.61
C PRO A 114 32.57 20.60 -13.94
N TYR A 115 32.64 20.93 -12.65
CA TYR A 115 33.89 21.00 -11.90
C TYR A 115 34.61 19.65 -11.86
N ASN A 116 33.90 18.52 -11.82
CA ASN A 116 34.54 17.20 -11.77
C ASN A 116 35.21 16.80 -13.09
N ASN A 117 34.69 17.28 -14.23
CA ASN A 117 35.34 17.12 -15.53
C ASN A 117 36.65 17.92 -15.65
N THR A 118 36.89 18.89 -14.76
CA THR A 118 38.17 19.60 -14.73
C THR A 118 39.28 18.79 -14.05
N ILE A 119 38.91 17.84 -13.18
CA ILE A 119 39.83 17.09 -12.31
C ILE A 119 40.01 15.64 -12.78
N PHE A 120 39.00 15.06 -13.43
CA PHE A 120 38.98 13.66 -13.85
C PHE A 120 38.66 13.49 -15.35
N HIS A 121 39.16 12.40 -15.93
CA HIS A 121 38.57 11.80 -17.12
C HIS A 121 37.56 10.74 -16.72
N ILE A 122 36.49 10.65 -17.51
CA ILE A 122 35.40 9.70 -17.31
C ILE A 122 35.45 8.70 -18.48
N THR A 123 35.41 7.41 -18.17
CA THR A 123 35.33 6.37 -19.19
C THR A 123 33.95 6.36 -19.86
N THR A 124 33.81 5.58 -20.92
CA THR A 124 32.52 5.21 -21.49
C THR A 124 31.62 4.64 -20.39
N ALA A 125 30.37 5.10 -20.37
CA ALA A 125 29.38 4.66 -19.39
C ALA A 125 29.05 3.19 -19.66
N PHE A 126 29.14 2.36 -18.62
CA PHE A 126 28.92 0.92 -18.73
C PHE A 126 27.59 0.47 -18.12
N ASP A 127 26.92 1.33 -17.36
CA ASP A 127 25.60 1.08 -16.79
C ASP A 127 24.81 2.39 -16.64
N HIS A 128 23.49 2.28 -16.46
CA HIS A 128 22.57 3.40 -16.28
C HIS A 128 21.70 3.13 -15.05
N LYS A 129 21.70 4.07 -14.10
CA LYS A 129 20.87 3.99 -12.90
C LYS A 129 19.80 5.06 -12.93
N LYS A 130 18.62 4.71 -12.44
CA LYS A 130 17.54 5.66 -12.26
C LYS A 130 17.60 6.23 -10.86
N CYS A 131 17.45 7.53 -10.70
CA CYS A 131 17.10 8.08 -9.40
C CYS A 131 15.57 8.08 -9.28
N THR A 132 15.07 7.55 -8.17
CA THR A 132 13.65 7.42 -7.86
C THR A 132 13.36 7.98 -6.48
N VAL A 133 12.07 8.20 -6.21
CA VAL A 133 11.58 8.60 -4.89
C VAL A 133 11.06 7.35 -4.19
N MET A 134 11.59 7.11 -3.00
CA MET A 134 11.07 6.13 -2.06
C MET A 134 10.10 6.81 -1.09
N PHE A 135 8.99 6.16 -0.82
CA PHE A 135 7.97 6.65 0.10
C PHE A 135 7.34 5.48 0.85
N THR A 136 6.66 5.76 1.98
CA THR A 136 5.88 4.70 2.64
C THR A 136 4.70 4.28 1.81
N LYS A 137 4.48 2.96 1.71
CA LYS A 137 3.18 2.42 1.34
C LYS A 137 2.16 3.07 2.27
N GLY A 138 1.16 3.73 1.68
CA GLY A 138 0.22 4.62 2.37
C GLY A 138 -0.40 4.03 3.63
N GLU A 139 -1.09 4.88 4.38
CA GLU A 139 -1.77 4.47 5.60
C GLU A 139 -2.65 3.25 5.35
N ARG A 140 -2.66 2.32 6.31
CA ARG A 140 -3.59 1.20 6.29
C ARG A 140 -5.01 1.74 6.34
N TYR A 141 -5.93 1.10 5.63
CA TYR A 141 -7.34 1.43 5.77
C TYR A 141 -7.77 1.25 7.22
N ASN A 142 -8.52 2.22 7.73
CA ASN A 142 -9.10 2.10 9.06
C ASN A 142 -10.17 1.00 9.06
N SER A 143 -10.43 0.42 10.24
CA SER A 143 -11.41 -0.67 10.41
C SER A 143 -12.81 -0.31 9.89
N TYR A 144 -13.22 0.97 9.98
CA TYR A 144 -14.50 1.43 9.42
C TYR A 144 -14.49 1.51 7.89
N GLU A 145 -13.36 1.91 7.29
CA GLU A 145 -13.21 2.00 5.83
C GLU A 145 -13.24 0.60 5.22
N LYS A 146 -12.56 -0.36 5.86
CA LYS A 146 -12.53 -1.77 5.46
C LYS A 146 -13.93 -2.38 5.38
N LEU A 147 -14.87 -2.00 6.25
CA LEU A 147 -16.24 -2.50 6.24
C LEU A 147 -17.10 -1.95 5.09
N LEU A 148 -16.81 -0.74 4.62
CA LEU A 148 -17.55 -0.11 3.53
C LEU A 148 -16.95 -0.42 2.16
N LEU A 149 -15.68 -0.80 2.11
CA LEU A 149 -14.90 -1.09 0.91
C LEU A 149 -15.44 -2.23 -0.01
N PRO A 150 -16.11 -3.30 0.48
CA PRO A 150 -16.52 -4.41 -0.39
C PRO A 150 -17.48 -4.02 -1.51
N PHE A 151 -18.22 -2.93 -1.34
CA PHE A 151 -19.16 -2.42 -2.32
C PHE A 151 -18.84 -0.98 -2.68
N ASP A 152 -18.96 -0.68 -3.96
CA ASP A 152 -18.85 0.70 -4.45
C ASP A 152 -20.03 1.57 -3.96
N VAL A 153 -19.84 2.89 -3.96
CA VAL A 153 -20.86 3.88 -3.59
C VAL A 153 -22.13 3.67 -4.40
N THR A 154 -22.00 3.29 -5.67
CA THR A 154 -23.12 2.96 -6.55
C THR A 154 -23.95 1.80 -5.99
N THR A 155 -23.32 0.69 -5.61
CA THR A 155 -24.01 -0.49 -5.05
C THR A 155 -24.63 -0.18 -3.70
N TRP A 156 -23.96 0.57 -2.82
CA TRP A 156 -24.53 1.04 -1.56
C TRP A 156 -25.78 1.91 -1.78
N SER A 157 -25.74 2.81 -2.76
CA SER A 157 -26.88 3.68 -3.10
C SER A 157 -28.07 2.88 -3.62
N LEU A 158 -27.84 1.86 -4.46
CA LEU A 158 -28.87 0.96 -4.97
C LEU A 158 -29.48 0.10 -3.86
N LEU A 159 -28.66 -0.37 -2.90
CA LEU A 159 -29.15 -1.09 -1.73
C LEU A 159 -30.05 -0.18 -0.88
N LEU A 160 -29.58 1.03 -0.56
CA LEU A 160 -30.36 2.01 0.18
C LEU A 160 -31.66 2.38 -0.53
N LEU A 161 -31.63 2.52 -1.86
CA LEU A 161 -32.81 2.77 -2.67
C LEU A 161 -33.79 1.59 -2.60
N THR A 162 -33.31 0.35 -2.71
CA THR A 162 -34.14 -0.86 -2.62
C THR A 162 -34.83 -0.96 -1.27
N PHE A 163 -34.12 -0.69 -0.17
CA PHE A 163 -34.72 -0.62 1.16
C PHE A 163 -35.70 0.54 1.30
N SER A 164 -35.39 1.71 0.75
CA SER A 164 -36.28 2.88 0.78
C SER A 164 -37.59 2.59 0.06
N ILE A 165 -37.54 1.91 -1.09
CA ILE A 165 -38.73 1.47 -1.83
C ILE A 165 -39.51 0.45 -1.00
N ALA A 166 -38.85 -0.55 -0.40
CA ALA A 166 -39.52 -1.54 0.44
C ALA A 166 -40.24 -0.89 1.65
N PHE A 167 -39.57 0.04 2.35
CA PHE A 167 -40.18 0.79 3.45
C PHE A 167 -41.28 1.75 2.98
N GLY A 168 -41.12 2.38 1.82
CA GLY A 168 -42.13 3.25 1.22
C GLY A 168 -43.40 2.48 0.88
N VAL A 169 -43.27 1.32 0.23
CA VAL A 169 -44.39 0.40 -0.01
C VAL A 169 -45.02 0.00 1.31
N ILE A 170 -44.21 -0.31 2.33
CA ILE A 170 -44.75 -0.68 3.64
C ILE A 170 -45.55 0.45 4.28
N PHE A 171 -45.04 1.66 4.20
CA PHE A 171 -45.67 2.85 4.75
C PHE A 171 -47.02 3.16 4.07
N VAL A 172 -47.07 3.09 2.74
CA VAL A 172 -48.31 3.31 1.95
C VAL A 172 -49.35 2.24 2.24
N VAL A 173 -48.94 0.98 2.33
CA VAL A 173 -49.85 -0.15 2.60
C VAL A 173 -50.37 -0.09 4.03
N ASN A 174 -49.56 0.33 5.00
CA ASN A 174 -50.00 0.56 6.39
C ASN A 174 -51.07 1.66 6.49
N HIS A 175 -51.09 2.64 5.59
CA HIS A 175 -52.14 3.66 5.50
C HIS A 175 -53.34 3.25 4.62
N SER A 176 -53.26 2.11 3.94
CA SER A 176 -54.31 1.61 3.05
C SER A 176 -55.36 0.77 3.79
N THR A 177 -56.44 0.42 3.09
CA THR A 177 -57.52 -0.40 3.67
C THR A 177 -57.04 -1.80 4.09
N THR A 178 -57.68 -2.37 5.12
CA THR A 178 -57.36 -3.70 5.67
C THR A 178 -57.43 -4.83 4.64
N LYS A 179 -58.20 -4.67 3.56
CA LYS A 179 -58.24 -5.63 2.44
C LYS A 179 -56.89 -5.67 1.70
N ILE A 180 -56.30 -4.51 1.39
CA ILE A 180 -55.02 -4.39 0.69
C ILE A 180 -53.89 -4.94 1.58
N GLN A 181 -53.90 -4.61 2.87
CA GLN A 181 -52.94 -5.15 3.85
C GLN A 181 -52.97 -6.68 3.92
N ASN A 182 -54.17 -7.27 3.94
CA ASN A 182 -54.33 -8.73 3.98
C ASN A 182 -53.86 -9.42 2.69
N VAL A 183 -53.95 -8.74 1.54
CA VAL A 183 -53.45 -9.27 0.26
C VAL A 183 -51.93 -9.23 0.21
N LEU A 184 -51.31 -8.13 0.67
CA LEU A 184 -49.87 -7.89 0.54
C LEU A 184 -49.01 -8.53 1.65
N TYR A 185 -49.47 -8.52 2.89
CA TYR A 185 -48.73 -9.12 4.03
C TYR A 185 -49.28 -10.48 4.45
N GLY A 186 -50.56 -10.74 4.21
CA GLY A 186 -51.28 -11.84 4.82
C GLY A 186 -51.86 -11.47 6.19
N ARG A 187 -52.80 -12.28 6.67
CA ARG A 187 -53.45 -12.06 7.98
C ARG A 187 -52.44 -12.27 9.11
N SER A 188 -52.39 -11.36 10.08
CA SER A 188 -51.64 -11.48 11.35
C SER A 188 -50.14 -11.12 11.36
N ILE A 189 -49.66 -10.32 10.40
CA ILE A 189 -48.32 -9.70 10.48
C ILE A 189 -48.43 -8.32 11.12
N HIS A 190 -47.86 -8.15 12.31
CA HIS A 190 -47.89 -6.87 13.03
C HIS A 190 -46.69 -5.96 12.74
N PHE A 191 -45.56 -6.50 12.29
CA PHE A 191 -44.31 -5.75 12.13
C PHE A 191 -43.60 -6.05 10.79
N PRO A 192 -44.19 -5.66 9.65
CA PRO A 192 -43.63 -5.98 8.32
C PRO A 192 -42.25 -5.37 8.08
N ALA A 193 -41.96 -4.20 8.65
CA ALA A 193 -40.65 -3.54 8.55
C ALA A 193 -39.52 -4.37 9.20
N PHE A 194 -39.78 -4.91 10.40
CA PHE A 194 -38.82 -5.78 11.09
C PHE A 194 -38.63 -7.11 10.38
N ASN A 195 -39.67 -7.63 9.72
CA ASN A 195 -39.56 -8.84 8.91
C ASN A 195 -38.62 -8.64 7.71
N VAL A 196 -38.68 -7.48 7.04
CA VAL A 196 -37.76 -7.14 5.95
C VAL A 196 -36.32 -7.06 6.45
N LEU A 197 -36.07 -6.32 7.54
CA LEU A 197 -34.73 -6.23 8.13
C LEU A 197 -34.22 -7.59 8.62
N GLY A 198 -35.05 -8.34 9.33
CA GLY A 198 -34.71 -9.67 9.83
C GLY A 198 -34.35 -10.61 8.69
N THR A 199 -35.11 -10.60 7.59
CA THR A 199 -34.80 -11.39 6.40
C THR A 199 -33.46 -10.99 5.77
N PHE A 200 -33.17 -9.68 5.69
CA PHE A 200 -31.88 -9.18 5.21
C PHE A 200 -30.69 -9.57 6.09
N PHE A 201 -30.88 -9.73 7.40
CA PHE A 201 -29.85 -10.26 8.31
C PHE A 201 -29.85 -11.80 8.40
N GLY A 202 -30.80 -12.48 7.75
CA GLY A 202 -30.87 -13.95 7.70
C GLY A 202 -31.63 -14.56 8.88
N ILE A 203 -32.37 -13.76 9.64
CA ILE A 203 -33.23 -14.22 10.72
C ILE A 203 -34.45 -14.91 10.11
N SER A 204 -34.70 -16.15 10.53
CA SER A 204 -35.87 -16.91 10.11
C SER A 204 -37.17 -16.22 10.55
N GLN A 205 -38.11 -16.10 9.62
CA GLN A 205 -39.43 -15.55 9.92
C GLN A 205 -40.30 -16.60 10.62
N THR A 206 -40.85 -16.27 11.79
CA THR A 206 -41.70 -17.19 12.57
C THR A 206 -43.09 -17.39 11.94
N ARG A 207 -43.54 -16.43 11.13
CA ARG A 207 -44.82 -16.49 10.42
C ARG A 207 -44.62 -16.22 8.94
N LEU A 208 -44.97 -17.20 8.12
CA LEU A 208 -44.94 -17.09 6.68
C LEU A 208 -46.30 -16.60 6.17
N PRO A 209 -46.33 -15.77 5.10
CA PRO A 209 -47.58 -15.37 4.49
C PRO A 209 -48.33 -16.61 3.94
N VAL A 210 -49.65 -16.60 4.05
CA VAL A 210 -50.50 -17.73 3.60
C VAL A 210 -50.80 -17.66 2.10
N SER A 211 -50.85 -16.46 1.52
CA SER A 211 -51.16 -16.22 0.11
C SER A 211 -49.94 -16.43 -0.80
N ASN A 212 -50.19 -16.83 -2.05
CA ASN A 212 -49.14 -17.14 -3.03
C ASN A 212 -48.32 -15.90 -3.42
N PHE A 213 -48.96 -14.73 -3.59
CA PHE A 213 -48.27 -13.53 -4.07
C PHE A 213 -47.18 -13.01 -3.09
N PRO A 214 -47.46 -12.80 -1.78
CA PRO A 214 -46.43 -12.39 -0.83
C PRO A 214 -45.36 -13.46 -0.61
N ARG A 215 -45.69 -14.76 -0.78
CA ARG A 215 -44.69 -15.84 -0.74
C ARG A 215 -43.67 -15.70 -1.86
N VAL A 216 -44.11 -15.42 -3.08
CA VAL A 216 -43.22 -15.21 -4.23
C VAL A 216 -42.34 -13.98 -3.99
N ILE A 217 -42.91 -12.86 -3.55
CA ILE A 217 -42.13 -11.65 -3.22
C ILE A 217 -41.10 -11.95 -2.13
N LEU A 218 -41.51 -12.64 -1.05
CA LEU A 218 -40.62 -13.00 0.04
C LEU A 218 -39.50 -13.92 -0.44
N MET A 219 -39.78 -14.92 -1.29
CA MET A 219 -38.76 -15.78 -1.87
C MET A 219 -37.78 -15.02 -2.75
N CYS A 220 -38.27 -14.13 -3.62
CA CYS A 220 -37.41 -13.27 -4.43
C CYS A 220 -36.53 -12.37 -3.56
N PHE A 221 -37.09 -11.80 -2.49
CA PHE A 221 -36.34 -10.96 -1.56
C PHE A 221 -35.29 -11.76 -0.76
N ILE A 222 -35.62 -12.97 -0.32
CA ILE A 222 -34.67 -13.89 0.33
C ILE A 222 -33.51 -14.21 -0.62
N LEU A 223 -33.81 -14.56 -1.87
CA LEU A 223 -32.79 -14.87 -2.87
C LEU A 223 -31.90 -13.66 -3.14
N PHE A 224 -32.47 -12.47 -3.27
CA PHE A 224 -31.73 -11.21 -3.39
C PHE A 224 -30.80 -10.98 -2.19
N CYS A 225 -31.32 -11.10 -0.96
CA CYS A 225 -30.54 -10.93 0.26
C CYS A 225 -29.40 -11.96 0.36
N LEU A 226 -29.66 -13.20 -0.05
CA LEU A 226 -28.67 -14.26 -0.08
C LEU A 226 -27.52 -13.88 -1.01
N VAL A 227 -27.82 -13.53 -2.27
CA VAL A 227 -26.81 -13.15 -3.28
C VAL A 227 -25.97 -11.97 -2.81
N ILE A 228 -26.61 -10.90 -2.33
CA ILE A 228 -25.90 -9.70 -1.84
C ILE A 228 -25.02 -10.04 -0.65
N ARG A 229 -25.51 -10.83 0.32
CA ARG A 229 -24.73 -11.20 1.51
C ARG A 229 -23.54 -12.08 1.14
N THR A 230 -23.73 -13.07 0.28
CA THR A 230 -22.64 -13.95 -0.16
C THR A 230 -21.58 -13.19 -0.95
N ALA A 231 -21.99 -12.25 -1.81
CA ALA A 231 -21.06 -11.40 -2.54
C ALA A 231 -20.27 -10.48 -1.58
N TYR A 232 -20.96 -9.83 -0.64
CA TYR A 232 -20.33 -9.00 0.38
C TYR A 232 -19.32 -9.80 1.21
N GLN A 233 -19.72 -10.97 1.72
CA GLN A 233 -18.87 -11.81 2.55
C GLN A 233 -17.63 -12.33 1.80
N GLY A 234 -17.78 -12.72 0.53
CA GLY A 234 -16.67 -13.17 -0.30
C GLY A 234 -15.62 -12.09 -0.50
N VAL A 235 -16.05 -10.91 -0.95
CA VAL A 235 -15.14 -9.77 -1.16
C VAL A 235 -14.56 -9.27 0.16
N PHE A 236 -15.37 -9.16 1.22
CA PHE A 236 -14.89 -8.73 2.53
C PHE A 236 -13.82 -9.67 3.10
N PHE A 237 -13.95 -10.99 2.91
CA PHE A 237 -12.94 -11.94 3.35
C PHE A 237 -11.60 -11.73 2.63
N GLU A 238 -11.63 -11.58 1.30
CA GLU A 238 -10.44 -11.29 0.49
C GLU A 238 -9.78 -9.96 0.90
N LEU A 239 -10.59 -8.93 1.14
CA LEU A 239 -10.09 -7.63 1.57
C LEU A 239 -9.47 -7.68 2.97
N MET A 240 -10.03 -8.45 3.90
CA MET A 240 -9.48 -8.59 5.24
C MET A 240 -8.21 -9.45 5.26
N ALA A 241 -8.07 -10.37 4.31
CA ALA A 241 -6.86 -11.16 4.09
C ALA A 241 -5.71 -10.34 3.47
N ALA A 242 -6.02 -9.30 2.69
CA ALA A 242 -5.03 -8.44 2.04
C ALA A 242 -4.55 -7.29 2.94
N ASP A 243 -3.24 -6.94 2.90
CA ASP A 243 -2.72 -5.70 3.50
C ASP A 243 -3.09 -4.49 2.62
N LEU A 244 -4.38 -4.17 2.59
CA LEU A 244 -4.92 -3.01 1.88
C LEU A 244 -4.39 -1.73 2.51
N ARG A 245 -3.76 -0.93 1.67
CA ARG A 245 -3.24 0.38 2.02
C ARG A 245 -3.82 1.41 1.07
N LYS A 246 -4.02 2.61 1.57
CA LYS A 246 -4.46 3.73 0.74
C LYS A 246 -3.44 3.94 -0.37
N ASN A 247 -3.94 4.06 -1.60
CA ASN A 247 -3.11 4.38 -2.75
C ASN A 247 -2.49 5.75 -2.51
N VAL A 248 -1.17 5.79 -2.39
CA VAL A 248 -0.41 7.03 -2.47
C VAL A 248 -0.24 7.34 -3.95
N GLU A 249 -0.39 8.61 -4.32
CA GLU A 249 -0.13 9.07 -5.68
C GLU A 249 1.24 8.57 -6.14
N THR A 250 1.28 7.98 -7.32
CA THR A 250 2.48 7.33 -7.89
C THR A 250 3.24 8.25 -8.85
N THR A 251 2.82 9.51 -8.93
CA THR A 251 3.42 10.53 -9.79
C THR A 251 4.14 11.58 -8.95
N ILE A 252 5.20 12.15 -9.54
CA ILE A 252 5.96 13.23 -8.91
C ILE A 252 5.05 14.42 -8.60
N GLU A 253 4.17 14.78 -9.53
CA GLU A 253 3.20 15.87 -9.38
C GLU A 253 2.22 15.65 -8.22
N GLY A 254 1.77 14.41 -8.03
CA GLY A 254 0.90 14.03 -6.92
C GLY A 254 1.58 14.23 -5.57
N LEU A 255 2.87 13.88 -5.46
CA LEU A 255 3.66 14.10 -4.25
C LEU A 255 3.84 15.60 -3.94
N VAL A 256 4.01 16.44 -4.96
CA VAL A 256 4.06 17.91 -4.79
C VAL A 256 2.74 18.44 -4.26
N LYS A 257 1.63 18.00 -4.86
CA LYS A 257 0.29 18.49 -4.51
C LYS A 257 -0.07 18.19 -3.07
N GLU A 258 0.34 17.03 -2.57
CA GLU A 258 0.15 16.60 -1.18
C GLU A 258 1.18 17.19 -0.20
N ASN A 259 2.12 18.01 -0.67
CA ASN A 259 3.09 18.77 0.14
C ASN A 259 4.00 17.88 1.02
N TYR A 260 4.38 16.70 0.52
CA TYR A 260 5.37 15.85 1.18
C TYR A 260 6.72 16.57 1.26
N ALA A 261 7.41 16.48 2.40
CA ALA A 261 8.81 16.87 2.43
C ALA A 261 9.64 15.79 1.74
N THR A 262 10.67 16.21 1.02
CA THR A 262 11.56 15.31 0.31
C THR A 262 12.96 15.46 0.85
N PHE A 263 13.49 14.33 1.30
CA PHE A 263 14.81 14.22 1.87
C PHE A 263 15.74 13.51 0.90
N ALA A 264 16.99 13.91 0.88
CA ALA A 264 18.04 13.20 0.17
C ALA A 264 19.29 13.17 1.04
N GLU A 265 20.12 12.18 0.80
CA GLU A 265 21.43 12.12 1.43
C GLU A 265 22.29 13.29 0.94
N GLU A 266 22.89 14.04 1.86
CA GLU A 266 23.66 15.26 1.56
C GLU A 266 24.77 15.05 0.52
N LYS A 267 25.29 13.82 0.45
CA LYS A 267 26.40 13.43 -0.42
C LYS A 267 25.97 12.64 -1.66
N ASP A 268 24.67 12.42 -1.86
CA ASP A 268 24.16 11.70 -3.04
C ASP A 268 24.00 12.65 -4.23
N ILE A 269 24.31 12.15 -5.41
CA ILE A 269 24.29 12.91 -6.67
C ILE A 269 22.85 13.19 -7.08
N CYS A 270 21.95 12.24 -6.77
CA CYS A 270 20.52 12.46 -6.92
C CYS A 270 20.06 13.69 -6.11
N SER A 271 20.72 14.01 -4.98
CA SER A 271 20.43 15.16 -4.12
C SER A 271 20.80 16.50 -4.79
N ASP A 272 21.99 16.59 -5.40
CA ASP A 272 22.48 17.81 -6.04
C ASP A 272 21.71 18.12 -7.33
N VAL A 273 21.34 17.08 -8.08
CA VAL A 273 20.51 17.22 -9.27
C VAL A 273 19.10 17.65 -8.88
N PHE A 274 18.54 17.01 -7.85
CA PHE A 274 17.20 17.34 -7.40
C PHE A 274 17.14 18.76 -6.85
N GLU A 275 18.13 19.22 -6.09
CA GLU A 275 18.20 20.60 -5.58
C GLU A 275 18.09 21.63 -6.72
N LYS A 276 18.83 21.44 -7.82
CA LYS A 276 18.75 22.33 -8.99
C LYS A 276 17.37 22.31 -9.66
N ILE A 277 16.74 21.14 -9.76
CA ILE A 277 15.37 21.00 -10.28
C ILE A 277 14.35 21.64 -9.31
N THR A 278 14.65 21.62 -8.01
CA THR A 278 13.81 22.13 -6.93
C THR A 278 13.90 23.65 -6.79
N GLU A 279 15.03 24.27 -7.14
CA GLU A 279 15.10 25.75 -7.20
C GLU A 279 14.05 26.34 -8.15
N GLU A 280 13.61 25.56 -9.14
CA GLU A 280 12.55 25.92 -10.09
C GLU A 280 11.15 25.40 -9.70
N SER A 281 11.06 24.37 -8.86
CA SER A 281 9.82 23.66 -8.52
C SER A 281 9.61 23.64 -7.01
N ARG A 282 8.44 24.09 -6.52
CA ARG A 282 8.15 24.42 -5.10
C ARG A 282 8.28 23.28 -4.04
N PHE A 283 9.10 22.25 -4.25
CA PHE A 283 9.30 21.19 -3.26
C PHE A 283 10.01 21.69 -2.02
N LYS A 284 9.62 21.13 -0.88
CA LYS A 284 10.36 21.25 0.37
C LYS A 284 11.47 20.21 0.35
N TYR A 285 12.67 20.65 0.04
CA TYR A 285 13.84 19.80 -0.03
C TYR A 285 14.74 20.01 1.20
N LYS A 286 15.22 18.91 1.78
CA LYS A 286 16.21 18.98 2.87
C LYS A 286 17.26 17.87 2.73
N LYS A 287 18.52 18.29 2.65
CA LYS A 287 19.68 17.39 2.76
C LYS A 287 19.80 16.87 4.20
N ILE A 288 20.03 15.57 4.34
CA ILE A 288 20.29 14.91 5.61
C ILE A 288 21.56 14.08 5.46
N ASP A 289 22.43 14.11 6.47
CA ASP A 289 23.50 13.14 6.60
C ASP A 289 22.90 11.80 7.06
N VAL A 290 22.60 10.93 6.11
CA VAL A 290 22.07 9.58 6.40
C VAL A 290 23.27 8.65 6.56
N GLU A 291 24.03 8.86 7.62
CA GLU A 291 25.17 8.00 7.93
C GLU A 291 24.65 6.62 8.38
N ASN A 292 24.40 5.70 7.43
CA ASN A 292 24.07 4.27 7.57
C ASN A 292 22.95 3.84 8.56
N ASP A 293 22.25 4.77 9.21
CA ASP A 293 21.22 4.46 10.19
C ASP A 293 19.88 4.18 9.48
N CYS A 294 19.61 2.91 9.19
CA CYS A 294 18.26 2.44 8.80
C CYS A 294 17.17 3.00 9.74
N ALA A 295 17.51 3.28 11.01
CA ALA A 295 16.61 3.88 11.99
C ALA A 295 16.20 5.33 11.63
N ASN A 296 17.14 6.16 11.16
CA ASN A 296 16.86 7.54 10.76
C ASN A 296 16.06 7.57 9.46
N MET A 297 16.44 6.73 8.49
CA MET A 297 15.70 6.59 7.24
C MET A 297 14.27 6.11 7.47
N LYS A 298 14.05 5.18 8.42
CA LYS A 298 12.70 4.74 8.80
C LYS A 298 11.86 5.88 9.39
N ARG A 299 12.43 6.72 10.26
CA ARG A 299 11.72 7.87 10.84
C ARG A 299 11.35 8.91 9.79
N ILE A 300 12.23 9.15 8.83
CA ILE A 300 12.00 10.09 7.74
C ILE A 300 10.87 9.56 6.84
N LEU A 301 11.00 8.32 6.39
CA LEU A 301 10.04 7.72 5.46
C LEU A 301 8.66 7.54 6.08
N GLU A 302 8.53 7.40 7.40
CA GLU A 302 7.23 7.28 8.09
C GLU A 302 6.25 8.42 7.79
N LYS A 303 6.74 9.61 7.40
CA LYS A 303 5.89 10.77 7.08
C LYS A 303 6.22 11.42 5.76
N ASP A 304 7.42 11.21 5.24
CA ASP A 304 7.98 11.97 4.15
C ASP A 304 8.61 11.07 3.08
N THR A 305 9.10 11.70 2.02
CA THR A 305 9.68 11.02 0.87
C THR A 305 11.21 11.08 0.92
N PHE A 306 11.87 10.06 0.38
CA PHE A 306 13.33 9.98 0.30
C PHE A 306 13.78 9.74 -1.12
N ILE A 307 14.70 10.55 -1.62
CA ILE A 307 15.31 10.38 -2.93
C ILE A 307 16.51 9.47 -2.80
N ALA A 308 16.60 8.48 -3.68
CA ALA A 308 17.75 7.60 -3.80
C ALA A 308 17.90 7.10 -5.24
N THR A 309 19.07 6.56 -5.57
CA THR A 309 19.16 5.69 -6.74
C THR A 309 18.32 4.43 -6.54
N GLU A 310 17.86 3.85 -7.64
CA GLU A 310 17.04 2.64 -7.65
C GLU A 310 17.71 1.48 -6.88
N ASP A 311 19.03 1.32 -6.99
CA ASP A 311 19.77 0.27 -6.30
C ASP A 311 19.79 0.49 -4.79
N LEU A 312 20.06 1.72 -4.33
CA LEU A 312 20.03 2.05 -2.92
C LEU A 312 18.60 1.91 -2.38
N ALA A 313 17.61 2.38 -3.13
CA ALA A 313 16.21 2.32 -2.73
C ALA A 313 15.72 0.86 -2.64
N LYS A 314 16.07 0.00 -3.60
CA LYS A 314 15.84 -1.45 -3.55
C LYS A 314 16.53 -2.07 -2.33
N PHE A 315 17.80 -1.74 -2.09
CA PHE A 315 18.56 -2.22 -0.93
C PHE A 315 17.89 -1.82 0.39
N CYS A 316 17.39 -0.58 0.51
CA CYS A 316 16.69 -0.07 1.67
C CYS A 316 15.33 -0.75 1.90
N VAL A 317 14.56 -1.00 0.83
CA VAL A 317 13.31 -1.77 0.88
C VAL A 317 13.56 -3.19 1.40
N LEU A 318 14.68 -3.80 1.01
CA LEU A 318 15.04 -5.16 1.41
C LEU A 318 15.59 -5.24 2.84
N THR A 319 16.42 -4.26 3.25
CA THR A 319 17.20 -4.33 4.48
C THR A 319 16.53 -3.61 5.64
N CYS A 320 15.88 -2.45 5.40
CA CYS A 320 15.34 -1.63 6.48
C CYS A 320 13.86 -1.96 6.78
N THR A 321 12.92 -1.93 5.82
CA THR A 321 11.53 -2.43 6.04
C THR A 321 10.77 -2.75 4.74
N LYS A 322 9.89 -3.77 4.76
CA LYS A 322 8.91 -4.09 3.68
C LYS A 322 7.83 -3.00 3.45
N LYS A 323 7.86 -1.88 4.18
CA LYS A 323 6.81 -0.85 4.19
C LYS A 323 7.00 0.24 3.13
N PHE A 324 8.09 0.22 2.38
CA PHE A 324 8.37 1.26 1.39
C PHE A 324 7.97 0.82 -0.02
N LYS A 325 7.59 1.79 -0.85
CA LYS A 325 7.35 1.65 -2.28
C LYS A 325 8.26 2.63 -3.01
N LEU A 326 8.70 2.21 -4.20
CA LEU A 326 9.45 3.06 -5.12
C LEU A 326 8.48 3.71 -6.09
N LEU A 327 8.75 4.96 -6.46
CA LEU A 327 8.05 5.62 -7.54
C LEU A 327 8.43 4.96 -8.86
N ASP A 328 7.42 4.59 -9.65
CA ASP A 328 7.64 3.94 -10.94
C ASP A 328 8.25 4.92 -11.95
N GLU A 329 7.97 6.23 -11.77
CA GLU A 329 8.53 7.32 -12.56
C GLU A 329 9.91 7.75 -12.01
N PRO A 330 11.01 7.52 -12.76
CA PRO A 330 12.30 8.06 -12.39
C PRO A 330 12.40 9.54 -12.78
N PHE A 331 12.95 10.37 -11.91
CA PHE A 331 13.11 11.80 -12.22
C PHE A 331 14.37 12.08 -13.06
N ILE A 332 15.40 11.24 -12.93
CA ILE A 332 16.57 11.30 -13.80
C ILE A 332 17.20 9.92 -13.98
N THR A 333 17.80 9.71 -15.14
CA THR A 333 18.72 8.59 -15.37
C THR A 333 20.15 9.11 -15.34
N VAL A 334 20.95 8.53 -14.47
CA VAL A 334 22.37 8.85 -14.29
C VAL A 334 23.24 7.73 -14.88
N HIS A 335 24.33 8.14 -15.52
CA HIS A 335 25.27 7.22 -16.15
C HIS A 335 26.30 6.74 -15.15
N VAL A 336 26.61 5.45 -15.13
CA VAL A 336 27.67 4.89 -14.30
C VAL A 336 28.92 4.72 -15.15
N ALA A 337 29.99 5.38 -14.72
CA ALA A 337 31.30 5.30 -15.36
C ALA A 337 32.42 5.28 -14.31
N MET A 338 33.63 4.96 -14.76
CA MET A 338 34.83 5.04 -13.92
C MET A 338 35.44 6.44 -14.05
N LYS A 339 35.78 7.07 -12.93
CA LYS A 339 36.59 8.30 -12.94
C LYS A 339 38.05 7.95 -12.74
N ILE A 340 38.89 8.54 -13.58
CA ILE A 340 40.34 8.38 -13.57
C ILE A 340 40.93 9.78 -13.47
N THR A 341 42.01 9.94 -12.71
CA THR A 341 42.71 11.24 -12.60
C THR A 341 43.01 11.82 -13.98
N ARG A 342 42.84 13.13 -14.16
CA ARG A 342 43.05 13.76 -15.47
C ARG A 342 44.45 13.51 -16.02
N ASN A 343 44.56 13.30 -17.33
CA ASN A 343 45.80 12.95 -18.06
C ASN A 343 46.50 11.66 -17.60
N HIS A 344 45.79 10.75 -16.92
CA HIS A 344 46.36 9.46 -16.54
C HIS A 344 46.57 8.55 -17.75
N PHE A 345 47.77 8.01 -17.92
CA PHE A 345 48.14 7.20 -19.10
C PHE A 345 47.31 5.92 -19.29
N MET A 346 46.72 5.38 -18.21
CA MET A 346 45.84 4.20 -18.29
C MET A 346 44.42 4.50 -18.76
N PHE A 347 44.03 5.77 -18.90
CA PHE A 347 42.66 6.14 -19.27
C PHE A 347 42.21 5.44 -20.55
N HIS A 348 42.99 5.56 -21.64
CA HIS A 348 42.65 4.97 -22.93
C HIS A 348 42.53 3.45 -22.87
N ILE A 349 43.39 2.81 -22.07
CA ILE A 349 43.47 1.35 -21.98
C ILE A 349 42.29 0.80 -21.18
N ILE A 350 41.97 1.44 -20.06
CA ILE A 350 40.78 1.11 -19.27
C ILE A 350 39.52 1.38 -20.09
N ASN A 351 39.46 2.51 -20.79
CA ASN A 351 38.32 2.86 -21.62
C ASN A 351 38.09 1.85 -22.76
N GLU A 352 39.16 1.47 -23.47
CA GLU A 352 39.11 0.46 -24.54
C GLU A 352 38.65 -0.90 -24.00
N VAL A 353 39.12 -1.30 -22.82
CA VAL A 353 38.65 -2.54 -22.18
C VAL A 353 37.18 -2.43 -21.79
N VAL A 354 36.75 -1.33 -21.17
CA VAL A 354 35.33 -1.11 -20.82
C VAL A 354 34.45 -1.17 -22.07
N GLU A 355 34.86 -0.55 -23.17
CA GLU A 355 34.17 -0.60 -24.47
C GLU A 355 34.08 -2.02 -25.04
N GLN A 356 35.02 -2.91 -24.73
CA GLN A 356 34.94 -4.33 -25.08
C GLN A 356 34.04 -5.13 -24.14
N LEU A 357 33.99 -4.79 -22.85
CA LEU A 357 33.18 -5.49 -21.85
C LEU A 357 31.68 -5.20 -21.98
N ILE A 358 31.31 -3.97 -22.39
CA ILE A 358 29.91 -3.54 -22.59
C ILE A 358 29.16 -4.45 -23.59
N PRO A 359 29.62 -4.66 -24.84
CA PRO A 359 28.92 -5.52 -25.80
C PRO A 359 28.96 -7.00 -25.40
N ALA A 360 29.90 -7.41 -24.54
CA ALA A 360 29.95 -8.75 -23.98
C ALA A 360 28.90 -8.98 -22.87
N GLY A 361 28.17 -7.93 -22.45
CA GLY A 361 27.13 -8.03 -21.41
C GLY A 361 27.67 -8.23 -19.99
N ILE A 362 28.97 -8.04 -19.78
CA ILE A 362 29.64 -8.31 -18.49
C ILE A 362 29.14 -7.37 -17.38
N PRO A 363 29.01 -6.05 -17.59
CA PRO A 363 28.44 -5.16 -16.59
C PRO A 363 27.02 -5.58 -16.16
N GLN A 364 26.15 -5.89 -17.13
CA GLN A 364 24.77 -6.30 -16.87
C GLN A 364 24.72 -7.64 -16.12
N HIS A 365 25.64 -8.55 -16.39
CA HIS A 365 25.76 -9.81 -15.68
C HIS A 365 26.05 -9.60 -14.18
N PHE A 366 27.04 -8.75 -13.84
CA PHE A 366 27.38 -8.48 -12.44
C PHE A 366 26.28 -7.72 -11.70
N VAL A 367 25.63 -6.76 -12.36
CA VAL A 367 24.45 -6.07 -11.79
C VAL A 367 23.35 -7.09 -11.50
N LYS A 368 23.05 -7.98 -12.44
CA LYS A 368 22.03 -9.02 -12.27
C LYS A 368 22.37 -10.01 -11.15
N ILE A 369 23.64 -10.37 -10.96
CA ILE A 369 24.04 -11.25 -9.84
C ILE A 369 23.72 -10.59 -8.51
N VAL A 370 24.07 -9.31 -8.34
CA VAL A 370 23.81 -8.57 -7.12
C VAL A 370 22.30 -8.41 -6.91
N GLU A 371 21.54 -8.07 -7.95
CA GLU A 371 20.08 -8.02 -7.90
C GLU A 371 19.46 -9.38 -7.56
N TRP A 372 19.99 -10.48 -8.11
CA TRP A 372 19.52 -11.84 -7.81
C TRP A 372 19.84 -12.28 -6.39
N ASP A 373 21.02 -12.00 -5.85
CA ASP A 373 21.31 -12.32 -4.44
C ASP A 373 20.38 -11.53 -3.49
N HIS A 374 20.07 -10.29 -3.86
CA HIS A 374 19.07 -9.48 -3.18
C HIS A 374 17.65 -10.05 -3.32
N GLN A 375 17.27 -10.52 -4.50
CA GLN A 375 15.98 -11.18 -4.74
C GLN A 375 15.88 -12.53 -4.03
N LEU A 376 16.93 -13.33 -3.97
CA LEU A 376 16.96 -14.61 -3.26
C LEU A 376 16.89 -14.41 -1.75
N LYS A 377 17.52 -13.35 -1.20
CA LYS A 377 17.28 -12.92 0.19
C LYS A 377 15.84 -12.46 0.39
N LYS A 378 15.25 -11.75 -0.58
CA LYS A 378 13.83 -11.34 -0.56
C LYS A 378 12.92 -12.56 -0.56
N GLU A 379 13.16 -13.54 -1.42
CA GLU A 379 12.41 -14.80 -1.52
C GLU A 379 12.63 -15.67 -0.29
N GLY A 380 13.83 -15.73 0.28
CA GLY A 380 14.08 -16.38 1.57
C GLY A 380 13.33 -15.71 2.74
N LEU A 381 13.21 -14.37 2.73
CA LEU A 381 12.42 -13.56 3.68
C LEU A 381 10.92 -13.47 3.34
N LEU A 382 10.51 -13.94 2.16
CA LEU A 382 9.11 -14.03 1.70
C LEU A 382 8.60 -15.48 1.78
N ASN A 383 9.50 -16.46 1.81
CA ASN A 383 9.21 -17.87 2.07
C ASN A 383 8.98 -18.13 3.57
N ASP A 384 9.26 -17.16 4.44
CA ASP A 384 8.48 -16.96 5.68
C ASP A 384 7.10 -16.42 5.30
N ASN A 385 6.40 -17.19 4.47
CA ASN A 385 5.04 -17.04 3.95
C ASN A 385 4.64 -15.63 3.46
N GLU A 386 3.90 -15.54 2.36
CA GLU A 386 2.72 -14.67 2.39
C GLU A 386 1.79 -15.21 3.48
N GLU A 387 2.21 -15.06 4.73
CA GLU A 387 1.41 -15.26 5.90
C GLU A 387 0.38 -14.17 5.76
N LEU A 388 -0.77 -14.53 5.21
CA LEU A 388 -2.06 -13.91 5.45
C LEU A 388 -1.95 -13.28 6.83
N GLU A 389 -1.80 -11.95 6.89
CA GLU A 389 -1.50 -11.29 8.17
C GLU A 389 -2.55 -11.80 9.15
N SER A 390 -2.09 -12.45 10.22
CA SER A 390 -3.00 -13.04 11.20
C SER A 390 -4.04 -11.98 11.59
N PHE A 391 -5.33 -12.28 11.43
CA PHE A 391 -6.42 -11.31 11.65
C PHE A 391 -6.21 -10.56 12.98
N LYS A 392 -5.96 -9.25 12.91
CA LYS A 392 -5.78 -8.45 14.12
C LYS A 392 -7.14 -8.07 14.67
N LEU A 393 -7.29 -8.13 15.99
CA LEU A 393 -8.49 -7.66 16.69
C LEU A 393 -8.81 -6.19 16.36
N ASP A 394 -7.77 -5.39 16.10
CA ASP A 394 -7.90 -3.99 15.71
C ASP A 394 -8.74 -3.80 14.43
N ASP A 395 -8.64 -4.74 13.48
CA ASP A 395 -9.42 -4.68 12.23
C ASP A 395 -10.93 -4.88 12.48
N TRP A 396 -11.31 -5.48 13.62
CA TRP A 396 -12.70 -5.71 14.03
C TRP A 396 -13.22 -4.68 15.04
N ALA A 397 -12.37 -3.79 15.54
CA ALA A 397 -12.70 -2.85 16.61
C ALA A 397 -13.98 -2.04 16.30
N PHE A 398 -14.14 -1.59 15.05
CA PHE A 398 -15.33 -0.85 14.65
C PHE A 398 -16.60 -1.70 14.67
N GLY A 399 -16.53 -2.98 14.31
CA GLY A 399 -17.67 -3.90 14.41
C GLY A 399 -18.18 -4.03 15.85
N PHE A 400 -17.25 -4.12 16.82
CA PHE A 400 -17.60 -4.11 18.24
C PHE A 400 -18.16 -2.75 18.70
N GLN A 401 -17.57 -1.64 18.27
CA GLN A 401 -18.07 -0.29 18.60
C GLN A 401 -19.50 -0.09 18.09
N LEU A 402 -19.79 -0.50 16.85
CA LEU A 402 -21.12 -0.42 16.27
C LEU A 402 -22.12 -1.29 17.05
N TRP A 403 -21.73 -2.50 17.42
CA TRP A 403 -22.56 -3.39 18.24
C TRP A 403 -22.89 -2.79 19.61
N PHE A 404 -21.88 -2.26 20.32
CA PHE A 404 -22.10 -1.56 21.60
C PHE A 404 -22.97 -0.32 21.46
N ALA A 405 -22.80 0.45 20.38
CA ALA A 405 -23.66 1.61 20.10
C ALA A 405 -25.13 1.18 19.89
N CYS A 406 -25.37 0.12 19.12
CA CYS A 406 -26.72 -0.44 18.93
C CYS A 406 -27.33 -0.95 20.23
N LEU A 407 -26.56 -1.64 21.07
CA LEU A 407 -27.01 -2.07 22.40
C LEU A 407 -27.32 -0.88 23.31
N GLY A 408 -26.50 0.17 23.28
CA GLY A 408 -26.75 1.41 24.01
C GLY A 408 -28.06 2.06 23.62
N VAL A 409 -28.31 2.22 22.31
CA VAL A 409 -29.58 2.77 21.79
C VAL A 409 -30.76 1.89 22.21
N SER A 410 -30.65 0.57 22.08
CA SER A 410 -31.72 -0.35 22.49
C SER A 410 -32.00 -0.26 24.00
N THR A 411 -30.96 -0.10 24.83
CA THR A 411 -31.10 0.05 26.28
C THR A 411 -31.79 1.38 26.62
N ILE A 412 -31.44 2.46 25.93
CA ILE A 412 -32.08 3.77 26.10
C ILE A 412 -33.57 3.69 25.74
N VAL A 413 -33.92 3.08 24.61
CA VAL A 413 -35.32 2.88 24.21
C VAL A 413 -36.07 2.05 25.25
N PHE A 414 -35.47 0.97 25.75
CA PHE A 414 -36.05 0.14 26.79
C PHE A 414 -36.28 0.91 28.11
N ILE A 415 -35.34 1.75 28.53
CA ILE A 415 -35.49 2.62 29.70
C ILE A 415 -36.64 3.62 29.48
N PHE A 416 -36.74 4.22 28.29
CA PHE A 416 -37.86 5.11 27.96
C PHE A 416 -39.20 4.37 28.00
N GLU A 417 -39.27 3.14 27.47
CA GLU A 417 -40.46 2.30 27.54
C GLU A 417 -40.86 2.01 28.99
N ILE A 418 -39.89 1.64 29.85
CA ILE A 418 -40.14 1.42 31.29
C ILE A 418 -40.63 2.70 31.99
N LEU A 419 -40.00 3.84 31.73
CA LEU A 419 -40.36 5.11 32.35
C LEU A 419 -41.72 5.63 31.88
N HIS A 420 -42.09 5.37 30.62
CA HIS A 420 -43.42 5.72 30.09
C HIS A 420 -44.49 4.68 30.39
N TRP A 421 -44.11 3.46 30.78
CA TRP A 421 -45.03 2.38 31.10
C TRP A 421 -46.13 2.75 32.12
N PRO A 422 -45.85 3.48 33.22
CA PRO A 422 -46.89 3.87 34.18
C PRO A 422 -47.95 4.79 33.55
N LYS A 423 -47.52 5.78 32.75
CA LYS A 423 -48.43 6.71 32.05
C LYS A 423 -49.26 6.01 30.99
N ILE A 424 -48.64 5.07 30.26
CA ILE A 424 -49.32 4.24 29.27
C ILE A 424 -50.32 3.29 29.96
N LYS A 425 -49.95 2.70 31.09
CA LYS A 425 -50.81 1.83 31.89
C LYS A 425 -52.02 2.57 32.44
N GLU A 426 -51.86 3.79 32.94
CA GLU A 426 -52.99 4.63 33.40
C GLU A 426 -53.95 4.98 32.27
N THR A 427 -53.44 5.39 31.10
CA THR A 427 -54.26 5.71 29.93
C THR A 427 -54.97 4.47 29.35
N TRP A 428 -54.31 3.31 29.39
CA TRP A 428 -54.91 2.02 29.03
C TRP A 428 -56.02 1.61 29.99
N ILE A 429 -55.79 1.70 31.31
CA ILE A 429 -56.80 1.39 32.33
C ILE A 429 -58.02 2.29 32.17
N LYS A 430 -57.83 3.60 31.92
CA LYS A 430 -58.92 4.55 31.64
C LYS A 430 -59.71 4.16 30.40
N LYS A 431 -59.03 3.86 29.27
CA LYS A 431 -59.70 3.40 28.04
C LYS A 431 -60.45 2.07 28.24
N TRP A 432 -59.90 1.15 29.02
CA TRP A 432 -60.52 -0.14 29.28
C TRP A 432 -61.80 0.01 30.11
N LYS A 433 -61.78 0.81 31.19
CA LYS A 433 -62.98 1.14 31.98
C LYS A 433 -64.08 1.77 31.12
N ILE A 434 -63.75 2.74 30.26
CA ILE A 434 -64.73 3.38 29.36
C ILE A 434 -65.34 2.38 28.38
N LYS A 435 -64.53 1.47 27.83
CA LYS A 435 -65.00 0.44 26.88
C LYS A 435 -65.92 -0.56 27.58
N ASP A 436 -65.61 -0.94 28.81
CA ASP A 436 -66.40 -1.89 29.59
C ASP A 436 -67.74 -1.26 30.05
N GLU A 437 -67.74 0.02 30.43
CA GLU A 437 -68.97 0.78 30.70
C GLU A 437 -69.87 0.91 29.46
N LYS A 438 -69.30 1.19 28.28
CA LYS A 438 -70.07 1.19 27.01
C LYS A 438 -70.68 -0.18 26.74
N LYS A 439 -69.94 -1.26 26.94
CA LYS A 439 -70.41 -2.64 26.73
C LYS A 439 -71.51 -3.02 27.73
N LYS A 440 -71.41 -2.57 28.99
CA LYS A 440 -72.48 -2.70 30.01
C LYS A 440 -73.73 -1.91 29.62
N ASN A 441 -73.57 -0.68 29.15
CA ASN A 441 -74.69 0.18 28.72
C ASN A 441 -75.40 -0.36 27.46
N GLU A 442 -74.66 -0.94 26.51
CA GLU A 442 -75.26 -1.65 25.37
C GLU A 442 -76.03 -2.89 25.81
N LYS A 443 -75.48 -3.71 26.72
CA LYS A 443 -76.21 -4.86 27.29
C LYS A 443 -77.47 -4.45 28.06
N LEU A 444 -77.44 -3.34 28.81
CA LEU A 444 -78.60 -2.79 29.51
C LEU A 444 -79.66 -2.25 28.53
N LYS A 445 -79.26 -1.61 27.43
CA LYS A 445 -80.20 -1.19 26.36
C LYS A 445 -80.86 -2.40 25.68
N VAL A 446 -80.11 -3.47 25.41
CA VAL A 446 -80.66 -4.71 24.83
C VAL A 446 -81.62 -5.41 25.80
N LYS A 447 -81.36 -5.36 27.12
CA LYS A 447 -82.25 -5.96 28.13
C LYS A 447 -83.54 -5.15 28.36
N LYS A 448 -83.51 -3.82 28.19
CA LYS A 448 -84.69 -2.94 28.35
C LYS A 448 -85.66 -2.96 27.16
N ILE A 449 -85.25 -3.51 26.01
CA ILE A 449 -86.08 -3.59 24.79
C ILE A 449 -86.87 -4.91 24.70
N ARG A 450 -86.68 -5.85 25.63
CA ARG A 450 -87.34 -7.17 25.58
C ARG A 450 -88.24 -7.44 26.79
N VAL A 451 -89.30 -6.63 26.96
CA VAL A 451 -90.56 -7.04 27.60
C VAL A 451 -91.71 -6.36 26.87
N LYS A 452 -92.24 -7.00 25.83
CA LYS A 452 -93.64 -6.77 25.41
C LYS A 452 -94.49 -7.75 26.22
N PRO A 453 -95.55 -7.30 26.93
CA PRO A 453 -96.51 -8.22 27.50
C PRO A 453 -97.20 -8.96 26.35
N PHE A 454 -97.00 -10.27 26.31
CA PHE A 454 -97.74 -11.17 25.45
C PHE A 454 -99.17 -11.23 26.00
N LYS A 455 -100.11 -10.62 25.28
CA LYS A 455 -101.54 -10.85 25.45
C LYS A 455 -101.94 -11.77 24.32
N ASN A 456 -102.21 -13.03 24.63
CA ASN A 456 -102.98 -13.93 23.79
C ASN A 456 -103.63 -14.97 24.72
N GLU A 457 -104.91 -14.77 24.97
CA GLU A 457 -105.83 -15.87 25.19
C GLU A 457 -106.05 -16.57 23.83
N ASP A 458 -106.32 -17.87 23.92
CA ASP A 458 -106.86 -18.76 22.90
C ASP A 458 -105.91 -19.19 21.76
N ILE A 459 -105.33 -20.38 21.90
CA ILE A 459 -105.79 -21.60 21.19
C ILE A 459 -104.80 -22.75 21.43
N TRP A 460 -105.39 -23.91 21.70
CA TRP A 460 -104.82 -25.24 21.90
C TRP A 460 -103.98 -25.74 20.72
N ASP A 461 -102.89 -26.47 20.95
CA ASP A 461 -102.87 -27.95 21.04
C ASP A 461 -101.48 -28.52 20.63
N LYS A 462 -101.02 -29.49 21.43
CA LYS A 462 -100.14 -30.63 21.15
C LYS A 462 -98.67 -30.49 20.68
N ASN A 463 -97.85 -31.14 21.52
CA ASN A 463 -96.64 -31.93 21.22
C ASN A 463 -95.41 -31.19 20.67
N LEU A 464 -94.34 -31.09 21.46
CA LEU A 464 -93.18 -31.99 21.34
C LEU A 464 -92.08 -31.66 22.36
N ASP A 465 -91.36 -32.72 22.68
CA ASP A 465 -90.41 -32.97 23.76
C ASP A 465 -89.30 -31.96 24.07
N PHE A 466 -88.96 -31.95 25.36
CA PHE A 466 -87.77 -31.36 25.96
C PHE A 466 -86.50 -32.14 25.54
N GLU A 467 -85.46 -31.43 25.10
CA GLU A 467 -84.08 -31.88 25.25
C GLU A 467 -83.28 -30.85 26.06
N ILE A 468 -82.80 -31.32 27.20
CA ILE A 468 -81.96 -30.62 28.16
C ILE A 468 -80.51 -30.72 27.66
N TRP A 469 -79.84 -29.60 27.45
CA TRP A 469 -78.37 -29.57 27.38
C TRP A 469 -77.82 -28.91 28.64
N GLU A 470 -77.23 -29.77 29.46
CA GLU A 470 -76.45 -29.49 30.66
C GLU A 470 -75.16 -28.74 30.25
N ILE A 471 -74.93 -27.54 30.80
CA ILE A 471 -73.63 -26.87 30.77
C ILE A 471 -73.09 -26.97 32.19
N LYS A 472 -72.09 -27.83 32.39
CA LYS A 472 -71.29 -27.91 33.62
C LYS A 472 -70.19 -26.85 33.60
N ASP A 473 -70.01 -26.24 34.77
CA ASP A 473 -68.92 -25.33 35.14
C ASP A 473 -67.53 -26.00 35.11
#